data_AF-A0A8C2D0D5-F1
#
_entry.id   AF-A0A8C2D0D5-F1
#
_cell.length_a   1.000
_cell.length_b   1.000
_cell.length_c   1.000
_cell.angle_alpha   90.00
_cell.angle_beta   90.00
_cell.angle_gamma   90.00
#
_symmetry.space_group_name_H-M   'P 1'
#
loop_
_entity.id
_entity.type
_entity.pdbx_description
1 polymer ?
#
loop_
_entity_poly.entity_id
_entity_poly.type
_entity_poly.pdbx_seq_one_letter_code
_entity_poly.pdbx_strand_id
1 'polypeptide(L)'
;MDNATLDSLILKLHDIQAVKFGTFKLKSGLTSPIYFDLRVIVSHPALMNQVTTLKKKNNPPLDLSYLLIIFEFDSVCGVPYTALPLATIICSTKHYPMLIRRKEAKDYGTKRLIEGTIHPGDRCLIVEDVVTSGSSVLETAEVLEKEGLKITDAVVLMDREQGGSARLADRGITLHSVISVSRLLDVLLKAGRIDTASSQNVERFIQENNTYISTKENGSSAPKKSCRELSYGARAAFPDTHPLAARLLKIMEDKKTNLCVSADVTRSEELLEIADTLGPLICVLKTHVDILQDFTADVTSSLKELETTIRRTGQPWFEWESCKEEPLLSKKDIATRLQFAKDYVHKPEGYRRNVLWTD
;
A
#
# COMPACT_ATOMS: atom_id res chain seq x y z
N MET A 1 2.28 4.78 31.28
CA MET A 1 3.70 5.14 31.50
C MET A 1 3.87 5.96 32.78
N ASP A 2 5.09 6.17 33.32
CA ASP A 2 5.29 7.49 33.94
C ASP A 2 5.25 8.48 32.78
N ASN A 3 4.55 9.61 32.91
CA ASN A 3 4.41 10.49 31.76
C ASN A 3 5.78 10.95 31.24
N ALA A 4 6.78 11.03 32.11
CA ALA A 4 8.15 11.38 31.78
C ALA A 4 8.82 10.44 30.74
N THR A 5 8.68 9.11 30.85
CA THR A 5 9.32 8.19 29.87
C THR A 5 8.65 8.24 28.50
N LEU A 6 7.32 8.42 28.46
CA LEU A 6 6.58 8.57 27.19
C LEU A 6 6.97 9.85 26.50
N ASP A 7 7.04 10.92 27.28
CA ASP A 7 7.34 12.25 26.78
C ASP A 7 8.77 12.27 26.24
N SER A 8 9.70 11.64 26.96
CA SER A 8 11.08 11.43 26.47
C SER A 8 11.12 10.64 25.16
N LEU A 9 10.32 9.57 25.01
CA LEU A 9 10.25 8.80 23.78
C LEU A 9 9.73 9.66 22.61
N ILE A 10 8.64 10.41 22.81
CA ILE A 10 8.06 11.30 21.80
C ILE A 10 9.08 12.36 21.36
N LEU A 11 9.78 12.98 22.32
CA LEU A 11 10.82 13.96 22.02
C LEU A 11 11.96 13.37 21.21
N LYS A 12 12.45 12.17 21.57
CA LYS A 12 13.48 11.47 20.80
C LYS A 12 13.02 11.14 19.38
N LEU A 13 11.78 10.68 19.22
CA LEU A 13 11.21 10.39 17.89
C LEU A 13 11.17 11.64 17.01
N HIS A 14 10.77 12.78 17.58
CA HIS A 14 10.81 14.06 16.89
C HIS A 14 12.25 14.49 16.54
N ASP A 15 13.17 14.41 17.50
CA ASP A 15 14.55 14.85 17.33
C ASP A 15 15.28 14.06 16.22
N ILE A 16 14.97 12.77 16.04
CA ILE A 16 15.50 11.94 14.93
C ILE A 16 14.72 12.06 13.61
N GLN A 17 13.80 13.02 13.52
CA GLN A 17 12.95 13.24 12.34
C GLN A 17 12.03 12.05 12.00
N ALA A 18 11.66 11.23 12.98
CA ALA A 18 10.62 10.21 12.80
C ALA A 18 9.22 10.83 12.72
N VAL A 19 9.05 12.05 13.25
CA VAL A 19 7.84 12.86 13.14
C VAL A 19 8.22 14.22 12.57
N LYS A 20 7.64 14.56 11.42
CA LYS A 20 7.99 15.75 10.62
C LYS A 20 6.76 16.65 10.47
N PHE A 21 6.95 17.95 10.60
CA PHE A 21 5.92 18.98 10.39
C PHE A 21 6.25 19.78 9.12
N GLY A 22 5.22 20.14 8.37
CA GLY A 22 5.37 20.79 7.06
C GLY A 22 4.36 20.24 6.05
N THR A 23 4.56 20.50 4.77
CA THR A 23 3.59 20.17 3.72
C THR A 23 3.98 18.87 3.03
N PHE A 24 3.26 17.78 3.29
CA PHE A 24 3.56 16.45 2.75
C PHE A 24 2.42 15.89 1.91
N LYS A 25 2.72 15.44 0.69
CA LYS A 25 1.74 14.72 -0.14
C LYS A 25 1.68 13.24 0.28
N LEU A 26 0.54 12.80 0.79
CA LEU A 26 0.29 11.41 1.18
C LEU A 26 0.01 10.54 -0.05
N LYS A 27 0.11 9.21 0.12
CA LYS A 27 -0.27 8.23 -0.91
C LYS A 27 -1.74 8.37 -1.35
N SER A 28 -2.61 8.85 -0.45
CA SER A 28 -4.01 9.16 -0.76
C SER A 28 -4.19 10.38 -1.66
N GLY A 29 -3.12 11.12 -1.99
CA GLY A 29 -3.17 12.38 -2.72
C GLY A 29 -3.40 13.60 -1.83
N LEU A 30 -3.80 13.41 -0.56
CA LEU A 30 -4.01 14.49 0.40
C LEU A 30 -2.69 15.15 0.80
N THR A 31 -2.77 16.46 1.07
CA THR A 31 -1.66 17.23 1.64
C THR A 31 -1.81 17.27 3.16
N SER A 32 -0.86 16.65 3.87
CA SER A 32 -0.84 16.51 5.33
C SER A 32 0.17 17.47 5.96
N PRO A 33 -0.19 18.19 7.05
CA PRO A 33 0.72 19.06 7.80
C PRO A 33 1.74 18.29 8.66
N ILE A 34 1.56 16.97 8.78
CA ILE A 34 2.39 16.06 9.58
C ILE A 34 2.71 14.78 8.79
N TYR A 35 3.91 14.25 8.95
CA TYR A 35 4.35 12.99 8.36
C TYR A 35 5.13 12.15 9.37
N PHE A 36 4.88 10.84 9.35
CA PHE A 36 5.50 9.87 10.24
C PHE A 36 6.38 8.94 9.41
N ASP A 37 7.67 8.90 9.74
CA ASP A 37 8.68 8.10 9.05
C ASP A 37 9.42 7.21 10.05
N LEU A 38 8.72 6.23 10.62
CA LEU A 38 9.26 5.41 11.72
C LEU A 38 10.35 4.43 11.26
N ARG A 39 10.63 4.36 9.95
CA ARG A 39 11.76 3.61 9.39
C ARG A 39 13.10 4.10 9.93
N VAL A 40 13.23 5.41 10.22
CA VAL A 40 14.47 6.00 10.75
C VAL A 40 14.88 5.44 12.12
N ILE A 41 13.93 4.86 12.87
CA ILE A 41 14.18 4.29 14.19
C ILE A 41 15.18 3.13 14.10
N VAL A 42 15.21 2.36 13.00
CA VAL A 42 16.13 1.21 12.83
C VAL A 42 17.60 1.62 12.88
N SER A 43 17.92 2.87 12.55
CA SER A 43 19.26 3.45 12.65
C SER A 43 19.63 3.91 14.07
N HIS A 44 18.71 3.76 15.03
CA HIS A 44 18.86 4.17 16.43
C HIS A 44 18.57 2.99 17.37
N PRO A 45 19.49 2.03 17.53
CA PRO A 45 19.24 0.78 18.26
C PRO A 45 18.74 0.97 19.70
N ALA A 46 19.26 1.97 20.42
CA ALA A 46 18.79 2.29 21.76
C ALA A 46 17.32 2.73 21.77
N LEU A 47 16.87 3.46 20.74
CA LEU A 47 15.48 3.89 20.60
C LEU A 47 14.58 2.73 20.17
N MET A 48 15.04 1.87 19.24
CA MET A 48 14.34 0.62 18.90
C MET A 48 14.09 -0.25 20.14
N ASN A 49 15.13 -0.44 20.95
CA ASN A 49 15.03 -1.19 22.19
C ASN A 49 14.08 -0.49 23.16
N GLN A 50 14.17 0.84 23.30
CA GLN A 50 13.27 1.60 24.15
C GLN A 50 11.80 1.36 23.73
N VAL A 51 11.45 1.52 22.44
CA VAL A 51 10.11 1.29 21.90
C VAL A 51 9.56 -0.11 22.20
N THR A 52 10.43 -1.13 22.14
CA THR A 52 10.04 -2.55 22.27
C THR A 52 10.09 -3.08 23.71
N THR A 53 10.66 -2.32 24.65
CA THR A 53 10.91 -2.75 26.04
C THR A 53 10.33 -1.81 27.11
N LEU A 54 9.35 -0.96 26.79
CA LEU A 54 8.83 0.11 27.66
C LEU A 54 8.16 -0.40 28.96
N LYS A 55 8.91 -0.83 29.97
CA LYS A 55 8.35 -1.23 31.27
C LYS A 55 7.83 -0.04 32.08
N LYS A 56 6.64 -0.13 32.65
CA LYS A 56 6.11 0.83 33.64
C LYS A 56 6.37 0.32 35.07
N LYS A 57 6.90 1.17 35.96
CA LYS A 57 7.40 0.73 37.28
C LYS A 57 6.33 0.53 38.37
N ASN A 58 5.12 1.14 38.34
CA ASN A 58 4.26 1.20 39.56
C ASN A 58 2.70 1.29 39.42
N ASN A 59 2.02 1.01 38.29
CA ASN A 59 0.54 0.80 38.16
C ASN A 59 0.14 0.67 36.66
N PRO A 60 -0.99 0.05 36.24
CA PRO A 60 -1.26 -0.24 34.81
C PRO A 60 -1.63 1.02 33.99
N PRO A 61 -1.75 1.05 32.63
CA PRO A 61 -1.42 0.08 31.55
C PRO A 61 -0.60 0.71 30.35
N LEU A 62 -0.53 -0.05 29.23
CA LEU A 62 0.02 0.13 27.85
C LEU A 62 1.56 0.28 27.64
N ASP A 63 2.17 -0.83 27.22
CA ASP A 63 3.52 -1.00 26.66
C ASP A 63 3.37 -2.08 25.58
N LEU A 64 4.03 -2.02 24.41
CA LEU A 64 4.07 -3.14 23.46
C LEU A 64 4.41 -4.46 24.20
N SER A 65 5.41 -4.42 25.07
CA SER A 65 5.91 -5.58 25.83
C SER A 65 4.98 -6.07 26.95
N TYR A 66 4.00 -5.26 27.39
CA TYR A 66 3.02 -5.60 28.45
C TYR A 66 1.62 -5.85 27.87
N LEU A 67 1.27 -5.18 26.77
CA LEU A 67 0.19 -5.54 25.85
C LEU A 67 0.38 -7.02 25.45
N LEU A 68 1.58 -7.38 25.01
CA LEU A 68 1.98 -8.75 24.71
C LEU A 68 1.91 -9.74 25.91
N ILE A 69 1.85 -9.25 27.16
CA ILE A 69 1.77 -10.13 28.35
C ILE A 69 0.30 -10.35 28.76
N ILE A 70 -0.59 -9.40 28.47
CA ILE A 70 -2.01 -9.47 28.81
C ILE A 70 -2.80 -10.23 27.73
N PHE A 71 -2.31 -10.25 26.50
CA PHE A 71 -2.95 -10.98 25.42
C PHE A 71 -2.50 -12.44 25.41
N GLU A 72 -3.47 -13.34 25.36
CA GLU A 72 -3.22 -14.71 24.95
C GLU A 72 -3.07 -14.73 23.43
N PHE A 73 -1.85 -14.84 22.94
CA PHE A 73 -1.54 -15.14 21.54
C PHE A 73 -0.42 -16.16 21.45
N ASP A 74 -0.40 -16.87 20.34
CA ASP A 74 0.54 -17.95 20.07
C ASP A 74 1.66 -17.49 19.12
N SER A 75 1.41 -16.43 18.35
CA SER A 75 2.38 -15.88 17.40
C SER A 75 2.20 -14.37 17.18
N VAL A 76 3.21 -13.72 16.63
CA VAL A 76 3.18 -12.29 16.27
C VAL A 76 3.49 -12.13 14.79
N CYS A 77 2.75 -11.25 14.10
CA CYS A 77 3.02 -10.88 12.72
C CYS A 77 3.17 -9.36 12.59
N GLY A 78 4.33 -8.91 12.09
CA GLY A 78 4.55 -7.51 11.75
C GLY A 78 3.95 -7.16 10.39
N VAL A 79 3.25 -6.03 10.30
CA VAL A 79 2.77 -5.51 9.01
C VAL A 79 3.97 -5.08 8.14
N PRO A 80 4.06 -5.52 6.87
CA PRO A 80 5.18 -5.16 6.01
C PRO A 80 5.20 -3.66 5.66
N TYR A 81 6.32 -2.95 5.72
CA TYR A 81 7.68 -3.41 6.06
C TYR A 81 8.23 -2.83 7.36
N THR A 82 7.83 -1.61 7.74
CA THR A 82 8.42 -0.87 8.87
C THR A 82 8.19 -1.55 10.21
N ALA A 83 7.10 -2.30 10.37
CA ALA A 83 6.80 -2.99 11.61
C ALA A 83 7.53 -4.34 11.75
N LEU A 84 8.15 -4.88 10.68
CA LEU A 84 8.88 -6.15 10.74
C LEU A 84 10.04 -6.11 11.74
N PRO A 85 10.95 -5.10 11.73
CA PRO A 85 12.01 -5.02 12.75
C PRO A 85 11.48 -4.90 14.18
N LEU A 86 10.36 -4.18 14.38
CA LEU A 86 9.73 -4.07 15.69
C LEU A 86 9.23 -5.44 16.18
N ALA A 87 8.48 -6.14 15.32
CA ALA A 87 8.01 -7.49 15.61
C ALA A 87 9.16 -8.47 15.86
N THR A 88 10.26 -8.40 15.08
CA THR A 88 11.45 -9.24 15.28
C THR A 88 12.07 -9.04 16.64
N ILE A 89 12.30 -7.78 17.06
CA ILE A 89 12.92 -7.49 18.36
C ILE A 89 12.00 -7.96 19.50
N ILE A 90 10.70 -7.71 19.38
CA ILE A 90 9.68 -8.18 20.31
C ILE A 90 9.76 -9.71 20.48
N CYS A 91 9.69 -10.44 19.37
CA CYS A 91 9.66 -11.91 19.38
C CYS A 91 10.97 -12.48 19.92
N SER A 92 12.10 -11.92 19.48
CA SER A 92 13.43 -12.33 19.94
C SER A 92 13.61 -12.13 21.45
N THR A 93 13.17 -10.98 21.97
CA THR A 93 13.33 -10.62 23.39
C THR A 93 12.40 -11.42 24.31
N LYS A 94 11.21 -11.79 23.81
CA LYS A 94 10.17 -12.44 24.61
C LYS A 94 10.00 -13.93 24.31
N HIS A 95 10.76 -14.47 23.36
CA HIS A 95 10.69 -15.85 22.90
C HIS A 95 9.33 -16.27 22.32
N TYR A 96 8.67 -15.36 21.60
CA TYR A 96 7.44 -15.68 20.86
C TYR A 96 7.74 -16.15 19.42
N PRO A 97 6.96 -17.09 18.86
CA PRO A 97 6.98 -17.38 17.44
C PRO A 97 6.61 -16.15 16.61
N MET A 98 7.36 -15.91 15.53
CA MET A 98 7.12 -14.82 14.59
C MET A 98 6.64 -15.36 13.25
N LEU A 99 5.60 -14.74 12.70
CA LEU A 99 5.15 -14.91 11.32
C LEU A 99 5.56 -13.70 10.49
N ILE A 100 5.95 -13.95 9.24
CA ILE A 100 6.26 -12.88 8.29
C ILE A 100 5.25 -12.93 7.15
N ARG A 101 4.40 -11.90 7.07
CA ARG A 101 3.58 -11.67 5.87
C ARG A 101 4.47 -11.12 4.76
N ARG A 102 4.38 -11.72 3.59
CA ARG A 102 4.96 -11.20 2.35
C ARG A 102 3.92 -10.34 1.66
N LYS A 103 4.36 -9.21 1.10
CA LYS A 103 3.49 -8.33 0.33
C LYS A 103 3.08 -8.96 -1.01
N GLU A 104 3.95 -9.82 -1.54
CA GLU A 104 3.78 -10.53 -2.80
C GLU A 104 4.10 -12.02 -2.59
N ALA A 105 3.35 -12.89 -3.26
CA ALA A 105 3.63 -14.32 -3.27
C ALA A 105 4.94 -14.62 -4.02
N LYS A 106 5.59 -15.75 -3.72
CA LYS A 106 6.69 -16.22 -4.58
C LYS A 106 6.08 -16.79 -5.86
N ASP A 107 6.76 -16.59 -6.98
CA ASP A 107 6.40 -17.23 -8.26
C ASP A 107 6.72 -18.74 -8.27
N TYR A 108 7.53 -19.21 -7.31
CA TYR A 108 8.02 -20.59 -7.19
C TYR A 108 7.91 -21.13 -5.75
N GLY A 109 7.86 -22.45 -5.59
CA GLY A 109 7.67 -23.10 -4.28
C GLY A 109 6.21 -23.10 -3.81
N THR A 110 5.98 -23.03 -2.49
CA THR A 110 4.65 -23.23 -1.88
C THR A 110 3.65 -22.08 -2.11
N LYS A 111 4.05 -20.99 -2.79
CA LYS A 111 3.25 -19.78 -3.07
C LYS A 111 2.58 -19.14 -1.83
N ARG A 112 3.03 -19.49 -0.62
CA ARG A 112 2.46 -18.98 0.63
C ARG A 112 2.80 -17.51 0.82
N LEU A 113 1.81 -16.76 1.30
CA LEU A 113 1.95 -15.35 1.68
C LEU A 113 2.47 -15.17 3.10
N ILE A 114 2.39 -16.21 3.94
CA ILE A 114 2.89 -16.20 5.31
C ILE A 114 4.05 -17.20 5.43
N GLU A 115 5.16 -16.73 5.98
CA GLU A 115 6.31 -17.54 6.37
C GLU A 115 6.28 -17.73 7.90
N GLY A 116 6.64 -18.93 8.37
CA GLY A 116 6.61 -19.33 9.78
C GLY A 116 5.75 -20.57 10.03
N THR A 117 5.68 -21.00 11.29
CA THR A 117 4.88 -22.17 11.70
C THR A 117 3.48 -21.72 12.09
N ILE A 118 2.47 -22.29 11.42
CA ILE A 118 1.05 -21.94 11.61
C ILE A 118 0.31 -23.19 12.09
N HIS A 119 -0.45 -23.07 13.17
CA HIS A 119 -1.46 -24.05 13.55
C HIS A 119 -2.85 -23.39 13.47
N PRO A 120 -3.79 -23.95 12.69
CA PRO A 120 -5.14 -23.42 12.61
C PRO A 120 -5.80 -23.31 13.98
N GLY A 121 -6.43 -22.17 14.25
CA GLY A 121 -7.04 -21.85 15.53
C GLY A 121 -6.16 -21.03 16.48
N ASP A 122 -4.84 -20.99 16.23
CA ASP A 122 -3.88 -20.16 16.97
C ASP A 122 -4.24 -18.67 16.82
N ARG A 123 -4.00 -17.91 17.88
CA ARG A 123 -4.17 -16.46 17.92
C ARG A 123 -2.87 -15.78 17.47
N CYS A 124 -2.97 -14.89 16.48
CA CYS A 124 -1.84 -14.11 16.02
C CYS A 124 -2.06 -12.63 16.34
N LEU A 125 -1.09 -12.02 17.01
CA LEU A 125 -1.09 -10.58 17.27
C LEU A 125 -0.45 -9.83 16.10
N ILE A 126 -1.13 -8.81 15.61
CA ILE A 126 -0.57 -7.92 14.58
C ILE A 126 0.21 -6.78 15.23
N VAL A 127 1.42 -6.49 14.73
CA VAL A 127 2.23 -5.33 15.13
C VAL A 127 2.36 -4.37 13.94
N GLU A 128 2.05 -3.10 14.17
CA GLU A 128 2.10 -2.03 13.17
C GLU A 128 2.92 -0.83 13.67
N ASP A 129 3.51 -0.06 12.76
CA ASP A 129 4.25 1.15 13.11
C ASP A 129 3.31 2.37 13.24
N VAL A 130 2.48 2.62 12.22
CA VAL A 130 1.55 3.75 12.17
C VAL A 130 0.18 3.31 11.68
N VAL A 131 -0.89 3.64 12.42
CA VAL A 131 -2.27 3.43 11.98
C VAL A 131 -2.92 4.76 11.61
N THR A 132 -3.53 4.79 10.42
CA THR A 132 -4.39 5.87 9.92
C THR A 132 -5.84 5.40 9.85
N SER A 133 -6.19 4.73 8.76
CA SER A 133 -7.50 4.15 8.49
C SER A 133 -7.62 2.70 8.91
N GLY A 134 -6.52 2.07 9.34
CA GLY A 134 -6.45 0.65 9.69
C GLY A 134 -6.39 -0.31 8.49
N SER A 135 -6.36 0.16 7.23
CA SER A 135 -6.35 -0.72 6.04
C SER A 135 -5.21 -1.75 6.06
N SER A 136 -3.97 -1.33 6.35
CA SER A 136 -2.80 -2.23 6.32
C SER A 136 -2.91 -3.37 7.33
N VAL A 137 -3.47 -3.08 8.51
CA VAL A 137 -3.76 -4.06 9.56
C VAL A 137 -4.85 -5.02 9.09
N LEU A 138 -5.95 -4.51 8.51
CA LEU A 138 -7.04 -5.34 7.96
C LEU A 138 -6.57 -6.26 6.84
N GLU A 139 -5.81 -5.74 5.88
CA GLU A 139 -5.24 -6.54 4.80
C GLU A 139 -4.31 -7.64 5.32
N THR A 140 -3.59 -7.37 6.42
CA THR A 140 -2.74 -8.38 7.07
C THR A 140 -3.59 -9.41 7.79
N ALA A 141 -4.61 -8.98 8.53
CA ALA A 141 -5.55 -9.86 9.22
C ALA A 141 -6.24 -10.81 8.24
N GLU A 142 -6.76 -10.30 7.13
CA GLU A 142 -7.44 -11.12 6.11
C GLU A 142 -6.54 -12.21 5.52
N VAL A 143 -5.24 -11.97 5.38
CA VAL A 143 -4.28 -12.99 4.91
C VAL A 143 -4.03 -14.04 5.99
N LEU A 144 -3.85 -13.63 7.24
CA LEU A 144 -3.63 -14.55 8.36
C LEU A 144 -4.86 -15.41 8.66
N GLU A 145 -6.07 -14.83 8.61
CA GLU A 145 -7.34 -15.53 8.80
C GLU A 145 -7.57 -16.61 7.73
N LYS A 146 -7.15 -16.35 6.48
CA LYS A 146 -7.21 -17.36 5.40
C LYS A 146 -6.31 -18.58 5.65
N GLU A 147 -5.25 -18.42 6.44
CA GLU A 147 -4.39 -19.51 6.90
C GLU A 147 -4.92 -20.18 8.19
N GLY A 148 -6.11 -19.77 8.66
CA GLY A 148 -6.80 -20.36 9.81
C GLY A 148 -6.44 -19.74 11.16
N LEU A 149 -5.73 -18.61 11.18
CA LEU A 149 -5.39 -17.90 12.42
C LEU A 149 -6.54 -17.02 12.92
N LYS A 150 -6.60 -16.79 14.22
CA LYS A 150 -7.55 -15.86 14.85
C LYS A 150 -6.87 -14.53 15.12
N ILE A 151 -7.48 -13.44 14.64
CA ILE A 151 -6.97 -12.09 14.84
C ILE A 151 -7.95 -11.31 15.71
N THR A 152 -7.59 -11.05 16.96
CA THR A 152 -8.43 -10.32 17.93
C THR A 152 -7.84 -8.96 18.30
N ASP A 153 -6.54 -8.79 18.14
CA ASP A 153 -5.79 -7.66 18.67
C ASP A 153 -4.72 -7.21 17.68
N ALA A 154 -4.50 -5.90 17.63
CA ALA A 154 -3.39 -5.28 16.92
C ALA A 154 -2.73 -4.24 17.84
N VAL A 155 -1.41 -4.18 17.85
CA VAL A 155 -0.65 -3.15 18.56
C VAL A 155 0.02 -2.22 17.57
N VAL A 156 -0.06 -0.92 17.82
CA VAL A 156 0.58 0.11 16.99
C VAL A 156 1.43 1.04 17.84
N LEU A 157 2.59 1.45 17.30
CA LEU A 157 3.41 2.48 17.95
C LEU A 157 2.73 3.86 17.90
N MET A 158 2.25 4.29 16.72
CA MET A 158 1.60 5.58 16.51
C MET A 158 0.19 5.43 15.93
N ASP A 159 -0.84 5.83 16.67
CA ASP A 159 -2.19 6.00 16.14
C ASP A 159 -2.44 7.47 15.75
N ARG A 160 -2.79 7.69 14.48
CA ARG A 160 -3.13 9.02 13.95
C ARG A 160 -4.56 9.46 14.30
N GLU A 161 -5.35 8.62 14.95
CA GLU A 161 -6.72 8.93 15.41
C GLU A 161 -7.66 9.36 14.26
N GLN A 162 -7.44 8.81 13.06
CA GLN A 162 -8.21 9.11 11.85
C GLN A 162 -9.20 7.99 11.49
N GLY A 163 -9.76 7.32 12.50
CA GLY A 163 -10.82 6.31 12.34
C GLY A 163 -10.34 4.85 12.29
N GLY A 164 -9.03 4.59 12.31
CA GLY A 164 -8.47 3.24 12.27
C GLY A 164 -8.95 2.32 13.41
N SER A 165 -8.94 2.82 14.65
CA SER A 165 -9.41 2.05 15.82
C SER A 165 -10.87 1.58 15.67
N ALA A 166 -11.78 2.49 15.33
CA ALA A 166 -13.19 2.16 15.13
C ALA A 166 -13.42 1.18 13.97
N ARG A 167 -12.68 1.35 12.86
CA ARG A 167 -12.78 0.46 11.70
C ARG A 167 -12.30 -0.96 12.01
N LEU A 168 -11.22 -1.09 12.79
CA LEU A 168 -10.71 -2.38 13.24
C LEU A 168 -11.69 -3.05 14.21
N ALA A 169 -12.27 -2.29 15.13
CA ALA A 169 -13.27 -2.79 16.06
C ALA A 169 -14.52 -3.35 15.36
N ASP A 170 -14.93 -2.76 14.23
CA ASP A 170 -16.03 -3.27 13.41
C ASP A 170 -15.72 -4.61 12.72
N ARG A 171 -14.45 -5.01 12.67
CA ARG A 171 -13.99 -6.35 12.26
C ARG A 171 -13.60 -7.25 13.44
N GLY A 172 -13.90 -6.83 14.68
CA GLY A 172 -13.58 -7.60 15.88
C GLY A 172 -12.11 -7.52 16.31
N ILE A 173 -11.34 -6.57 15.77
CA ILE A 173 -9.92 -6.37 16.11
C ILE A 173 -9.80 -5.15 17.03
N THR A 174 -9.28 -5.35 18.24
CA THR A 174 -9.00 -4.25 19.16
C THR A 174 -7.64 -3.64 18.85
N LEU A 175 -7.61 -2.32 18.58
CA LEU A 175 -6.36 -1.59 18.36
C LEU A 175 -5.82 -1.03 19.68
N HIS A 176 -4.57 -1.35 19.97
CA HIS A 176 -3.84 -0.86 21.15
C HIS A 176 -2.70 0.04 20.71
N SER A 177 -2.75 1.33 21.06
CA SER A 177 -1.75 2.32 20.61
C SER A 177 -0.81 2.75 21.73
N VAL A 178 0.50 2.82 21.45
CA VAL A 178 1.50 3.32 22.40
C VAL A 178 1.47 4.85 22.48
N ILE A 179 1.37 5.50 21.32
CA ILE A 179 1.31 6.95 21.19
C ILE A 179 0.10 7.31 20.32
N SER A 180 -0.79 8.15 20.83
CA SER A 180 -1.81 8.82 20.02
C SER A 180 -1.25 10.13 19.48
N VAL A 181 -1.73 10.58 18.31
CA VAL A 181 -1.30 11.87 17.75
C VAL A 181 -1.69 13.03 18.66
N SER A 182 -2.83 12.97 19.34
CA SER A 182 -3.20 13.95 20.39
C SER A 182 -2.15 14.04 21.49
N ARG A 183 -1.66 12.91 22.01
CA ARG A 183 -0.61 12.89 23.04
C ARG A 183 0.72 13.39 22.49
N LEU A 184 1.06 13.05 21.25
CA LEU A 184 2.26 13.54 20.59
C LEU A 184 2.25 15.07 20.50
N LEU A 185 1.16 15.67 20.01
CA LEU A 185 1.05 17.12 19.88
C LEU A 185 1.15 17.83 21.24
N ASP A 186 0.44 17.33 22.26
CA ASP A 186 0.50 17.87 23.63
C ASP A 186 1.93 17.91 24.18
N VAL A 187 2.69 16.83 24.01
CA VAL A 187 4.08 16.74 24.49
C VAL A 187 5.01 17.67 23.72
N LEU A 188 4.89 17.71 22.38
CA LEU A 188 5.75 18.56 21.56
C LEU A 188 5.47 20.04 21.78
N LEU A 189 4.20 20.42 21.98
CA LEU A 189 3.80 21.79 22.31
C LEU A 189 4.34 22.20 23.68
N LYS A 190 4.17 21.35 24.71
CA LYS A 190 4.72 21.59 26.06
C LYS A 190 6.24 21.73 26.09
N ALA A 191 6.94 20.99 25.22
CA ALA A 191 8.39 21.05 25.10
C ALA A 191 8.90 22.18 24.18
N GLY A 192 8.01 22.97 23.57
CA GLY A 192 8.37 24.03 22.63
C GLY A 192 9.02 23.53 21.34
N ARG A 193 8.75 22.27 20.95
CA ARG A 193 9.23 21.68 19.69
C ARG A 193 8.35 22.07 18.49
N ILE A 194 7.09 22.44 18.76
CA ILE A 194 6.14 22.99 17.79
C ILE A 194 5.45 24.21 18.39
N ASP A 195 4.94 25.10 17.53
CA ASP A 195 4.09 26.21 17.95
C ASP A 195 2.60 25.83 17.98
N THR A 196 1.79 26.68 18.63
CA THR A 196 0.35 26.49 18.75
C THR A 196 -0.35 26.45 17.39
N ALA A 197 0.12 27.25 16.42
CA ALA A 197 -0.49 27.32 15.09
C ALA A 197 -0.30 25.99 14.33
N SER A 198 0.88 25.38 14.43
CA SER A 198 1.21 24.09 13.84
C SER A 198 0.41 22.97 14.49
N SER A 199 0.28 22.96 15.82
CA SER A 199 -0.57 21.99 16.53
C SER A 199 -2.03 22.07 16.07
N GLN A 200 -2.59 23.28 16.05
CA GLN A 200 -3.97 23.51 15.61
C GLN A 200 -4.20 23.14 14.13
N ASN A 201 -3.22 23.39 13.27
CA ASN A 201 -3.29 23.00 11.87
C ASN A 201 -3.35 21.47 11.71
N VAL A 202 -2.53 20.75 12.49
CA VAL A 202 -2.54 19.27 12.50
C VAL A 202 -3.86 18.72 13.06
N GLU A 203 -4.34 19.26 14.18
CA GLU A 203 -5.63 18.86 14.77
C GLU A 203 -6.79 19.07 13.80
N ARG A 204 -6.85 20.24 13.14
CA ARG A 204 -7.87 20.53 12.12
C ARG A 204 -7.80 19.53 10.97
N PHE A 205 -6.59 19.28 10.45
CA PHE A 205 -6.39 18.30 9.39
C PHE A 205 -6.90 16.91 9.78
N ILE A 206 -6.60 16.44 11.01
CA ILE A 206 -7.05 15.13 11.50
C ILE A 206 -8.58 15.07 11.58
N GLN A 207 -9.22 16.12 12.09
CA GLN A 207 -10.68 16.21 12.20
C GLN A 207 -11.36 16.20 10.82
N GLU A 208 -10.87 17.00 9.88
CA GLU A 208 -11.42 17.12 8.53
C GLU A 208 -11.18 15.86 7.67
N ASN A 209 -10.10 15.13 7.94
CA ASN A 209 -9.69 13.95 7.18
C ASN A 209 -9.85 12.66 7.99
N ASN A 210 -10.86 12.60 8.86
CA ASN A 210 -11.23 11.34 9.52
C ASN A 210 -11.74 10.34 8.47
N THR A 211 -11.10 9.18 8.39
CA THR A 211 -11.33 8.21 7.30
C THR A 211 -12.48 7.26 7.59
N TYR A 212 -13.01 7.24 8.81
CA TYR A 212 -14.07 6.31 9.20
C TYR A 212 -14.92 6.84 10.36
N ILE A 213 -16.24 6.80 10.18
CA ILE A 213 -17.23 7.05 11.23
C ILE A 213 -18.01 5.76 11.40
N SER A 214 -18.01 5.18 12.61
CA SER A 214 -18.73 3.93 12.88
C SER A 214 -20.23 4.15 12.71
N THR A 215 -20.88 3.21 12.02
CA THR A 215 -22.32 3.24 11.73
C THR A 215 -23.18 2.70 12.87
N LYS A 216 -22.57 2.26 13.99
CA LYS A 216 -23.29 1.62 15.10
C LYS A 216 -24.05 2.58 16.02
N GLU A 217 -23.86 3.90 15.91
CA GLU A 217 -24.54 4.87 16.78
C GLU A 217 -25.75 5.60 16.16
N ASN A 218 -26.09 5.41 14.89
CA ASN A 218 -27.32 6.00 14.35
C ASN A 218 -28.04 5.03 13.41
N GLY A 219 -29.16 4.50 13.90
CA GLY A 219 -30.17 3.78 13.12
C GLY A 219 -30.78 4.71 12.08
N SER A 220 -30.15 4.77 10.92
CA SER A 220 -30.70 5.22 9.65
C SER A 220 -29.59 5.01 8.64
N SER A 221 -29.80 4.10 7.68
CA SER A 221 -28.89 3.90 6.55
C SER A 221 -28.71 5.23 5.80
N ALA A 222 -27.68 5.99 6.15
CA ALA A 222 -27.27 7.14 5.37
C ALA A 222 -26.93 6.63 3.96
N PRO A 223 -27.43 7.28 2.90
CA PRO A 223 -27.19 6.80 1.55
C PRO A 223 -25.67 6.84 1.35
N LYS A 224 -25.11 5.73 0.85
CA LYS A 224 -23.74 5.69 0.33
C LYS A 224 -23.56 6.99 -0.47
N LYS A 225 -22.66 7.89 -0.05
CA LYS A 225 -22.18 8.93 -0.97
C LYS A 225 -21.51 8.16 -2.10
N SER A 226 -22.24 7.93 -3.19
CA SER A 226 -21.63 7.52 -4.43
C SER A 226 -20.65 8.65 -4.74
N CYS A 227 -19.36 8.41 -4.58
CA CYS A 227 -18.40 9.13 -5.38
C CYS A 227 -18.89 8.90 -6.81
N ARG A 228 -19.50 9.91 -7.43
CA ARG A 228 -19.87 9.81 -8.83
C ARG A 228 -18.54 9.83 -9.54
N GLU A 229 -17.97 8.65 -9.78
CA GLU A 229 -16.83 8.51 -10.68
C GLU A 229 -17.26 9.14 -11.99
N LEU A 230 -16.65 10.27 -12.29
CA LEU A 230 -16.84 10.94 -13.57
C LEU A 230 -16.39 9.95 -14.65
N SER A 231 -17.19 9.83 -15.70
CA SER A 231 -16.84 9.00 -16.84
C SER A 231 -15.47 9.42 -17.41
N TYR A 232 -14.80 8.53 -18.12
CA TYR A 232 -13.53 8.87 -18.74
C TYR A 232 -13.72 10.04 -19.73
N GLY A 233 -14.85 10.10 -20.43
CA GLY A 233 -15.23 11.24 -21.27
C GLY A 233 -15.36 12.56 -20.49
N ALA A 234 -16.02 12.54 -19.33
CA ALA A 234 -16.14 13.74 -18.48
C ALA A 234 -14.78 14.17 -17.92
N ARG A 235 -13.91 13.22 -17.57
CA ARG A 235 -12.54 13.48 -17.14
C ARG A 235 -11.68 14.06 -18.25
N ALA A 236 -11.86 13.60 -19.49
CA ALA A 236 -11.15 14.11 -20.66
C ALA A 236 -11.51 15.55 -21.02
N ALA A 237 -12.68 16.03 -20.60
CA ALA A 237 -13.20 17.36 -20.91
C ALA A 237 -12.79 18.45 -19.91
N PHE A 238 -12.06 18.12 -18.83
CA PHE A 238 -11.63 19.12 -17.86
C PHE A 238 -10.59 20.09 -18.45
N PRO A 239 -10.67 21.40 -18.13
CA PRO A 239 -9.74 22.41 -18.62
C PRO A 239 -8.27 22.10 -18.31
N ASP A 240 -8.01 21.49 -17.14
CA ASP A 240 -6.65 21.21 -16.64
C ASP A 240 -6.12 19.82 -17.04
N THR A 241 -6.86 19.05 -17.84
CA THR A 241 -6.42 17.72 -18.25
C THR A 241 -5.40 17.81 -19.37
N HIS A 242 -4.21 17.24 -19.14
CA HIS A 242 -3.14 17.20 -20.13
C HIS A 242 -3.64 16.55 -21.44
N PRO A 243 -3.28 17.08 -22.63
CA PRO A 243 -3.80 16.57 -23.92
C PRO A 243 -3.63 15.06 -24.13
N LEU A 244 -2.50 14.50 -23.72
CA LEU A 244 -2.23 13.06 -23.79
C LEU A 244 -3.15 12.25 -22.86
N ALA A 245 -3.38 12.76 -21.65
CA ALA A 245 -4.28 12.12 -20.69
C ALA A 245 -5.74 12.21 -21.17
N ALA A 246 -6.16 13.37 -21.70
CA ALA A 246 -7.49 13.54 -22.27
C ALA A 246 -7.72 12.56 -23.44
N ARG A 247 -6.69 12.33 -24.25
CA ARG A 247 -6.75 11.36 -25.34
C ARG A 247 -6.87 9.92 -24.86
N LEU A 248 -6.06 9.52 -23.88
CA LEU A 248 -6.15 8.20 -23.24
C LEU A 248 -7.54 7.96 -22.66
N LEU A 249 -8.08 8.95 -21.94
CA LEU A 249 -9.39 8.89 -21.34
C LEU A 249 -10.52 8.77 -22.39
N LYS A 250 -10.43 9.51 -23.50
CA LYS A 250 -11.37 9.34 -24.63
C LYS A 250 -11.32 7.92 -25.19
N ILE A 251 -10.13 7.36 -25.33
CA ILE A 251 -10.00 5.98 -25.80
C ILE A 251 -10.63 4.99 -24.83
N MET A 252 -10.40 5.15 -23.53
CA MET A 252 -11.01 4.30 -22.51
C MET A 252 -12.54 4.38 -22.55
N GLU A 253 -13.09 5.57 -22.80
CA GLU A 253 -14.53 5.81 -22.96
C GLU A 253 -15.08 5.14 -24.23
N ASP A 254 -14.40 5.34 -25.37
CA ASP A 254 -14.83 4.85 -26.68
C ASP A 254 -14.78 3.32 -26.76
N LYS A 255 -13.69 2.73 -26.26
CA LYS A 255 -13.50 1.27 -26.25
C LYS A 255 -14.14 0.57 -25.06
N LYS A 256 -14.65 1.32 -24.09
CA LYS A 256 -15.16 0.79 -22.81
C LYS A 256 -14.17 -0.15 -22.12
N THR A 257 -12.89 0.24 -22.12
CA THR A 257 -11.80 -0.55 -21.54
C THR A 257 -10.75 0.37 -20.91
N ASN A 258 -10.23 -0.04 -19.76
CA ASN A 258 -9.05 0.54 -19.13
C ASN A 258 -7.87 -0.44 -19.12
N LEU A 259 -7.98 -1.54 -19.88
CA LEU A 259 -7.01 -2.63 -19.89
C LEU A 259 -5.69 -2.18 -20.53
N CYS A 260 -4.54 -2.51 -19.94
CA CYS A 260 -3.23 -2.21 -20.52
C CYS A 260 -2.46 -3.53 -20.73
N VAL A 261 -1.70 -3.63 -21.82
CA VAL A 261 -0.83 -4.75 -22.13
C VAL A 261 0.60 -4.26 -22.27
N SER A 262 1.54 -4.97 -21.64
CA SER A 262 2.97 -4.80 -21.88
C SER A 262 3.46 -6.03 -22.65
N ALA A 263 4.02 -5.83 -23.84
CA ALA A 263 4.51 -6.88 -24.72
C ALA A 263 6.03 -6.74 -24.90
N ASP A 264 6.78 -7.57 -24.19
CA ASP A 264 8.25 -7.63 -24.23
C ASP A 264 8.67 -8.82 -25.12
N VAL A 265 8.43 -8.71 -26.43
CA VAL A 265 8.81 -9.71 -27.45
C VAL A 265 10.08 -9.28 -28.18
N THR A 266 10.79 -10.24 -28.77
CA THR A 266 12.09 -9.99 -29.43
C THR A 266 11.99 -9.83 -30.94
N ARG A 267 10.84 -10.16 -31.53
CA ARG A 267 10.54 -10.05 -32.96
C ARG A 267 9.42 -9.06 -33.21
N SER A 268 9.59 -8.23 -34.24
CA SER A 268 8.62 -7.20 -34.59
C SER A 268 7.31 -7.80 -35.11
N GLU A 269 7.34 -8.96 -35.78
CA GLU A 269 6.15 -9.69 -36.23
C GLU A 269 5.23 -10.08 -35.06
N GLU A 270 5.80 -10.65 -34.00
CA GLU A 270 5.05 -11.04 -32.80
C GLU A 270 4.42 -9.82 -32.11
N LEU A 271 5.14 -8.69 -32.08
CA LEU A 271 4.62 -7.44 -31.50
C LEU A 271 3.42 -6.93 -32.30
N LEU A 272 3.49 -6.99 -33.64
CA LEU A 272 2.42 -6.59 -34.53
C LEU A 272 1.20 -7.52 -34.42
N GLU A 273 1.42 -8.83 -34.28
CA GLU A 273 0.32 -9.80 -34.07
C GLU A 273 -0.40 -9.55 -32.74
N ILE A 274 0.33 -9.26 -31.67
CA ILE A 274 -0.25 -8.88 -30.37
C ILE A 274 -1.03 -7.58 -30.49
N ALA A 275 -0.48 -6.58 -31.20
CA ALA A 275 -1.13 -5.30 -31.40
C ALA A 275 -2.43 -5.43 -32.21
N ASP A 276 -2.44 -6.25 -33.25
CA ASP A 276 -3.64 -6.49 -34.08
C ASP A 276 -4.71 -7.26 -33.30
N THR A 277 -4.31 -8.35 -32.61
CA THR A 277 -5.24 -9.23 -31.90
C THR A 277 -5.86 -8.55 -30.67
N LEU A 278 -5.04 -7.89 -29.85
CA LEU A 278 -5.50 -7.32 -28.57
C LEU A 278 -5.89 -5.86 -28.68
N GLY A 279 -5.45 -5.16 -29.73
CA GLY A 279 -5.71 -3.74 -29.95
C GLY A 279 -7.17 -3.31 -29.75
N PRO A 280 -8.18 -4.08 -30.19
CA PRO A 280 -9.58 -3.78 -29.92
C PRO A 280 -9.98 -3.79 -28.42
N LEU A 281 -9.36 -4.67 -27.64
CA LEU A 281 -9.75 -4.93 -26.24
C LEU A 281 -8.98 -4.07 -25.23
N ILE A 282 -7.82 -3.57 -25.65
CA ILE A 282 -6.92 -2.84 -24.77
C ILE A 282 -7.10 -1.34 -24.94
N CYS A 283 -6.81 -0.68 -23.83
CA CYS A 283 -6.34 0.66 -23.80
C CYS A 283 -4.82 0.63 -24.16
N VAL A 284 -3.85 0.69 -23.26
CA VAL A 284 -2.43 0.87 -23.67
C VAL A 284 -1.78 -0.43 -24.18
N LEU A 285 -0.97 -0.34 -25.24
CA LEU A 285 0.11 -1.32 -25.53
C LEU A 285 1.47 -0.68 -25.24
N LYS A 286 2.20 -1.25 -24.29
CA LYS A 286 3.56 -0.84 -23.92
C LYS A 286 4.56 -1.87 -24.42
N THR A 287 5.69 -1.43 -24.95
CA THR A 287 6.81 -2.30 -25.30
C THR A 287 8.14 -1.59 -25.08
N HIS A 288 9.22 -2.35 -25.10
CA HIS A 288 10.60 -1.88 -25.04
C HIS A 288 11.26 -2.11 -26.40
N VAL A 289 11.44 -1.04 -27.18
CA VAL A 289 11.99 -1.11 -28.54
C VAL A 289 13.40 -1.72 -28.58
N ASP A 290 14.17 -1.55 -27.51
CA ASP A 290 15.52 -2.11 -27.34
C ASP A 290 15.55 -3.65 -27.24
N ILE A 291 14.41 -4.29 -26.97
CA ILE A 291 14.28 -5.76 -26.92
C ILE A 291 14.09 -6.36 -28.32
N LEU A 292 13.59 -5.56 -29.27
CA LEU A 292 13.33 -5.99 -30.63
C LEU A 292 14.64 -6.09 -31.43
N GLN A 293 14.94 -7.28 -31.93
CA GLN A 293 16.19 -7.54 -32.67
C GLN A 293 16.15 -7.02 -34.10
N ASP A 294 14.95 -6.78 -34.62
CA ASP A 294 14.65 -6.41 -35.99
C ASP A 294 13.87 -5.09 -36.07
N PHE A 295 14.01 -4.22 -35.06
CA PHE A 295 13.31 -2.95 -35.05
C PHE A 295 13.77 -2.06 -36.21
N THR A 296 12.83 -1.72 -37.08
CA THR A 296 13.01 -0.74 -38.15
C THR A 296 11.95 0.36 -38.07
N ALA A 297 12.15 1.44 -38.81
CA ALA A 297 11.13 2.49 -38.94
C ALA A 297 9.79 1.95 -39.47
N ASP A 298 9.84 0.90 -40.31
CA ASP A 298 8.65 0.26 -40.88
C ASP A 298 7.76 -0.41 -39.83
N VAL A 299 8.36 -0.91 -38.74
CA VAL A 299 7.61 -1.47 -37.60
C VAL A 299 6.79 -0.38 -36.92
N THR A 300 7.36 0.82 -36.78
CA THR A 300 6.65 1.98 -36.21
C THR A 300 5.52 2.40 -37.13
N SER A 301 5.74 2.44 -38.45
CA SER A 301 4.69 2.71 -39.43
C SER A 301 3.57 1.67 -39.39
N SER A 302 3.91 0.39 -39.29
CA SER A 302 2.94 -0.72 -39.22
C SER A 302 2.09 -0.64 -37.95
N LEU A 303 2.68 -0.30 -36.80
CA LEU A 303 1.94 -0.05 -35.56
C LEU A 303 0.97 1.13 -35.69
N LYS A 304 1.34 2.21 -36.42
CA LYS A 304 0.45 3.35 -36.71
C LYS A 304 -0.67 2.99 -37.70
N GLU A 305 -0.41 2.10 -38.64
CA GLU A 305 -1.43 1.61 -39.57
C GLU A 305 -2.45 0.72 -38.86
N LEU A 306 -1.98 -0.20 -38.01
CA LEU A 306 -2.84 -1.00 -37.13
C LEU A 306 -3.65 -0.10 -36.21
N GLU A 307 -3.01 0.89 -35.60
CA GLU A 307 -3.66 1.93 -34.81
C GLU A 307 -4.86 2.51 -35.57
N THR A 308 -4.61 3.03 -36.78
CA THR A 308 -5.60 3.72 -37.63
C THR A 308 -6.71 2.77 -38.10
N THR A 309 -6.38 1.53 -38.41
CA THR A 309 -7.32 0.49 -38.86
C THR A 309 -8.27 0.11 -37.73
N ILE A 310 -7.74 -0.11 -36.54
CA ILE A 310 -8.50 -0.40 -35.33
C ILE A 310 -9.35 0.83 -34.92
N ARG A 311 -8.87 2.06 -35.17
CA ARG A 311 -9.69 3.28 -35.02
C ARG A 311 -10.91 3.31 -35.93
N ARG A 312 -10.78 2.94 -37.21
CA ARG A 312 -11.84 3.04 -38.24
C ARG A 312 -12.97 2.02 -38.07
N THR A 313 -12.72 0.88 -37.42
CA THR A 313 -13.76 -0.09 -37.05
C THR A 313 -14.55 0.31 -35.79
N GLY A 314 -14.26 1.48 -35.21
CA GLY A 314 -14.98 2.06 -34.07
C GLY A 314 -14.19 2.08 -32.76
N GLN A 315 -12.86 1.96 -32.77
CA GLN A 315 -12.08 1.84 -31.52
C GLN A 315 -10.68 2.50 -31.58
N PRO A 316 -10.45 3.69 -31.00
CA PRO A 316 -9.20 4.45 -31.20
C PRO A 316 -7.99 4.03 -30.30
N TRP A 317 -6.72 4.02 -30.78
CA TRP A 317 -5.44 3.97 -29.96
C TRP A 317 -4.34 4.91 -30.47
N PHE A 318 -3.26 5.32 -29.77
CA PHE A 318 -2.24 6.36 -30.20
C PHE A 318 -0.73 6.00 -30.08
N GLU A 319 0.07 6.67 -30.93
CA GLU A 319 1.52 6.93 -31.16
C GLU A 319 2.38 7.62 -30.04
N TRP A 320 3.73 7.48 -30.12
CA TRP A 320 4.78 8.10 -29.26
C TRP A 320 5.78 8.97 -30.06
N GLU A 321 6.21 10.11 -29.50
CA GLU A 321 7.33 10.95 -29.96
C GLU A 321 8.46 11.02 -28.90
N SER A 322 9.70 11.00 -29.40
CA SER A 322 11.00 10.85 -28.75
C SER A 322 11.30 11.76 -27.54
N CYS A 323 11.85 11.18 -26.47
CA CYS A 323 12.64 11.90 -25.46
C CYS A 323 13.99 11.19 -25.26
N LYS A 324 15.09 11.92 -25.54
CA LYS A 324 16.50 11.46 -25.50
C LYS A 324 17.08 11.40 -24.07
N GLU A 325 17.95 10.40 -23.90
CA GLU A 325 19.09 10.12 -22.98
C GLU A 325 19.37 11.07 -21.78
N GLU A 326 19.65 10.60 -20.56
CA GLU A 326 20.89 9.91 -20.05
C GLU A 326 20.67 9.37 -18.59
N PRO A 327 21.59 8.61 -17.91
CA PRO A 327 22.08 7.25 -18.23
C PRO A 327 22.12 6.22 -17.04
N LEU A 328 21.98 4.92 -17.40
CA LEU A 328 22.67 3.66 -16.97
C LEU A 328 22.91 3.29 -15.47
N LEU A 329 22.95 2.03 -15.00
CA LEU A 329 22.36 0.67 -15.21
C LEU A 329 23.19 -0.29 -14.30
N SER A 330 22.73 -1.51 -13.92
CA SER A 330 23.59 -2.74 -13.88
C SER A 330 22.99 -4.08 -13.35
N LYS A 331 22.93 -5.07 -14.27
CA LYS A 331 23.45 -6.46 -14.24
C LYS A 331 22.79 -7.59 -13.40
N LYS A 332 21.69 -7.34 -12.70
CA LYS A 332 20.75 -8.40 -12.24
C LYS A 332 19.29 -7.88 -12.24
N ASP A 333 18.60 -7.64 -13.35
CA ASP A 333 18.74 -8.32 -14.62
C ASP A 333 18.38 -9.81 -14.45
N ILE A 334 17.72 -10.28 -15.48
CA ILE A 334 17.96 -11.59 -16.04
C ILE A 334 17.20 -12.76 -15.40
N ALA A 335 16.89 -12.83 -14.10
CA ALA A 335 16.46 -14.13 -13.54
C ALA A 335 14.96 -14.51 -13.69
N THR A 336 13.99 -13.66 -13.30
CA THR A 336 12.60 -14.16 -13.05
C THR A 336 11.60 -13.89 -14.19
N ARG A 337 11.92 -12.99 -15.13
CA ARG A 337 11.06 -12.71 -16.29
C ARG A 337 11.06 -13.84 -17.35
N LEU A 338 11.76 -14.95 -17.09
CA LEU A 338 12.05 -16.02 -18.05
C LEU A 338 11.13 -17.26 -17.99
N GLN A 339 10.09 -17.34 -17.14
CA GLN A 339 9.38 -18.63 -16.94
C GLN A 339 7.85 -18.69 -17.17
N PHE A 340 7.15 -17.61 -17.55
CA PHE A 340 5.68 -17.68 -17.77
C PHE A 340 5.21 -17.26 -19.18
N ALA A 341 5.99 -17.67 -20.17
CA ALA A 341 5.54 -17.79 -21.55
C ALA A 341 4.82 -19.13 -21.86
N LYS A 342 4.58 -20.04 -20.89
CA LYS A 342 4.33 -21.45 -21.23
C LYS A 342 2.92 -22.04 -21.14
N ASP A 343 1.91 -21.35 -20.62
CA ASP A 343 0.60 -22.00 -20.40
C ASP A 343 -0.58 -21.49 -21.26
N TYR A 344 -0.40 -20.71 -22.34
CA TYR A 344 -1.58 -20.14 -23.04
C TYR A 344 -1.71 -20.22 -24.57
N VAL A 345 -1.12 -21.23 -25.22
CA VAL A 345 -1.68 -21.71 -26.50
C VAL A 345 -1.80 -23.24 -26.45
N HIS A 346 -3.03 -23.72 -26.24
CA HIS A 346 -3.53 -25.13 -26.16
C HIS A 346 -3.61 -25.70 -24.72
N LYS A 347 -4.74 -26.14 -24.14
CA LYS A 347 -6.02 -26.69 -24.67
C LYS A 347 -7.08 -26.79 -23.51
N PRO A 348 -8.28 -27.41 -23.66
CA PRO A 348 -9.59 -26.78 -23.39
C PRO A 348 -10.28 -27.16 -22.07
N GLU A 349 -11.38 -26.43 -21.81
CA GLU A 349 -12.53 -26.70 -20.95
C GLU A 349 -12.31 -26.91 -19.43
N GLY A 350 -12.78 -25.91 -18.67
CA GLY A 350 -13.26 -26.14 -17.31
C GLY A 350 -12.38 -25.60 -16.19
N TYR A 351 -12.18 -24.29 -16.10
CA TYR A 351 -11.97 -23.63 -14.79
C TYR A 351 -12.28 -22.13 -14.91
N ARG A 352 -13.43 -21.70 -14.39
CA ARG A 352 -13.71 -20.27 -14.15
C ARG A 352 -12.80 -19.82 -13.00
N ARG A 353 -11.86 -18.89 -13.22
CA ARG A 353 -11.28 -18.03 -12.16
C ARG A 353 -10.52 -16.82 -12.72
N ASN A 354 -11.17 -15.66 -12.53
CA ASN A 354 -10.69 -14.30 -12.27
C ASN A 354 -9.42 -13.76 -12.96
N VAL A 355 -9.70 -12.90 -13.95
CA VAL A 355 -8.89 -11.78 -14.44
C VAL A 355 -8.36 -10.94 -13.27
N LEU A 356 -7.06 -10.64 -13.24
CA LEU A 356 -6.49 -9.69 -12.29
C LEU A 356 -6.36 -8.32 -12.93
N TRP A 357 -7.09 -7.40 -12.31
CA TRP A 357 -7.29 -6.00 -12.64
C TRP A 357 -6.14 -5.17 -12.07
N THR A 358 -5.74 -4.13 -12.79
CA THR A 358 -4.93 -3.06 -12.23
C THR A 358 -5.83 -1.84 -12.02
N ASP A 359 -6.15 -1.56 -10.76
CA ASP A 359 -6.54 -0.22 -10.29
C ASP A 359 -5.29 0.63 -10.04
#